data_AF-A0A1W9MSU6-F1
#
_entry.id   AF-A0A1W9MSU6-F1
#
_cell.length_a   1.000
_cell.length_b   1.000
_cell.length_c   1.000
_cell.angle_alpha   90.00
_cell.angle_beta   90.00
_cell.angle_gamma   90.00
#
_symmetry.space_group_name_H-M   'P 1'
#
loop_
_entity.id
_entity.type
_entity.pdbx_description
1 polymer ?
#
loop_
_entity_poly.entity_id
_entity_poly.type
_entity_poly.pdbx_seq_one_letter_code
_entity_poly.pdbx_strand_id
1 'polypeptide(L)'
;MFWKFFSKKSKGKDKEDKERDDVVAFARTIERLIDETSLELFRIYKKTLLAEPNVYIVPAIWGAMKDGELTETQKQIHAAVSPVINSILDLLEQDSLNPARQFTVGYLVRGLFISKINYMIEFYKNLSGTRHEIEEQQHDEKNCNLKDIEPMGHA
;
A
#
# COMPACT_ATOMS: atom_id res chain seq x y z
N MET A 1 53.88 -36.31 -22.19
CA MET A 1 53.26 -36.67 -20.89
C MET A 1 53.39 -35.45 -19.98
N PHE A 2 52.40 -34.72 -19.50
CA PHE A 2 50.95 -34.90 -19.40
C PHE A 2 50.29 -33.49 -19.35
N TRP A 3 49.22 -33.34 -20.13
CA TRP A 3 48.00 -32.52 -19.93
C TRP A 3 48.11 -31.02 -19.59
N LYS A 4 47.97 -30.19 -20.64
CA LYS A 4 47.10 -29.01 -20.64
C LYS A 4 45.65 -29.48 -20.62
N PHE A 5 44.84 -29.17 -19.61
CA PHE A 5 43.38 -29.01 -19.77
C PHE A 5 42.74 -28.34 -18.54
N PHE A 6 41.80 -27.42 -18.83
CA PHE A 6 40.87 -26.71 -17.92
C PHE A 6 41.34 -25.44 -17.19
N SER A 7 41.58 -24.39 -17.96
CA SER A 7 41.32 -23.00 -17.55
C SER A 7 40.45 -22.32 -18.60
N LYS A 8 39.12 -22.51 -18.54
CA LYS A 8 38.12 -21.67 -19.23
C LYS A 8 36.68 -21.94 -18.79
N LYS A 9 36.30 -21.57 -17.56
CA LYS A 9 34.88 -21.40 -17.16
C LYS A 9 34.78 -20.57 -15.87
N SER A 10 34.72 -19.24 -15.99
CA SER A 10 34.32 -18.37 -14.86
C SER A 10 33.64 -17.08 -15.33
N LYS A 11 33.98 -16.55 -16.51
CA LYS A 11 33.41 -15.28 -17.04
C LYS A 11 31.88 -15.24 -17.24
N GLY A 12 31.18 -16.39 -17.27
CA GLY A 12 29.72 -16.42 -17.43
C GLY A 12 28.95 -16.22 -16.13
N LYS A 13 29.49 -16.71 -15.01
CA LYS A 13 28.79 -16.73 -13.72
C LYS A 13 28.74 -15.33 -13.09
N ASP A 14 29.86 -14.60 -13.15
CA ASP A 14 29.97 -13.23 -12.63
C ASP A 14 29.11 -12.21 -13.39
N LYS A 15 28.66 -12.53 -14.62
CA LYS A 15 27.80 -11.63 -15.43
C LYS A 15 26.32 -11.88 -15.12
N GLU A 16 25.91 -13.14 -15.01
CA GLU A 16 24.55 -13.51 -14.60
C GLU A 16 24.22 -13.07 -13.17
N ASP A 17 25.19 -13.17 -12.25
CA ASP A 17 25.00 -12.74 -10.86
C ASP A 17 24.85 -11.21 -10.76
N LYS A 18 25.62 -10.44 -11.55
CA LYS A 18 25.46 -8.96 -11.63
C LYS A 18 24.13 -8.54 -12.24
N GLU A 19 23.71 -9.18 -13.32
CA GLU A 19 22.44 -8.88 -13.99
C GLU A 19 21.24 -9.18 -13.07
N ARG A 20 21.32 -10.23 -12.24
CA ARG A 20 20.33 -10.51 -11.19
C ARG A 20 20.32 -9.47 -10.08
N ASP A 21 21.49 -9.05 -9.61
CA ASP A 21 21.62 -8.01 -8.59
C ASP A 21 21.02 -6.69 -9.09
N ASP A 22 21.23 -6.34 -10.36
CA ASP A 22 20.67 -5.15 -11.00
C ASP A 22 19.13 -5.21 -11.06
N VAL A 23 18.56 -6.36 -11.42
CA VAL A 23 17.09 -6.58 -11.45
C VAL A 23 16.49 -6.46 -10.04
N VAL A 24 17.14 -7.01 -9.02
CA VAL A 24 16.67 -6.93 -7.63
C VAL A 24 16.77 -5.50 -7.09
N ALA A 25 17.86 -4.79 -7.38
CA ALA A 25 18.02 -3.39 -6.99
C ALA A 25 16.95 -2.51 -7.62
N PHE A 26 16.62 -2.78 -8.88
CA PHE A 26 15.58 -2.10 -9.62
C PHE A 26 14.18 -2.33 -9.02
N ALA A 27 13.83 -3.59 -8.75
CA ALA A 27 12.56 -3.94 -8.11
C ALA A 27 12.40 -3.27 -6.73
N ARG A 28 13.45 -3.27 -5.91
CA ARG A 28 13.47 -2.57 -4.61
C ARG A 28 13.28 -1.07 -4.73
N THR A 29 13.79 -0.47 -5.79
CA THR A 29 13.60 0.98 -6.03
C THR A 29 12.14 1.30 -6.31
N ILE A 30 11.46 0.50 -7.14
CA ILE A 30 10.02 0.65 -7.41
C ILE A 30 9.21 0.41 -6.14
N GLU A 31 9.50 -0.67 -5.41
CA GLU A 31 8.84 -0.98 -4.15
C GLU A 31 8.93 0.19 -3.16
N ARG A 32 10.13 0.75 -2.99
CA ARG A 32 10.37 1.90 -2.13
C ARG A 32 9.56 3.12 -2.56
N LEU A 33 9.50 3.43 -3.86
CA LEU A 33 8.72 4.56 -4.38
C LEU A 33 7.23 4.41 -4.05
N ILE A 34 6.69 3.21 -4.25
CA ILE A 34 5.29 2.90 -3.96
C ILE A 34 5.03 3.02 -2.45
N ASP A 35 5.90 2.45 -1.62
CA ASP A 35 5.73 2.39 -0.17
C ASP A 35 5.80 3.76 0.49
N GLU A 36 6.87 4.51 0.20
CA GLU A 36 7.07 5.85 0.75
C GLU A 36 5.93 6.78 0.33
N THR A 37 5.55 6.75 -0.95
CA THR A 37 4.50 7.61 -1.48
C THR A 37 3.14 7.24 -0.90
N SER A 38 2.81 5.94 -0.80
CA SER A 38 1.56 5.48 -0.19
C SER A 38 1.47 5.91 1.27
N LEU A 39 2.55 5.72 2.03
CA LEU A 39 2.62 6.09 3.44
C LEU A 39 2.48 7.60 3.64
N GLU A 40 3.15 8.40 2.80
CA GLU A 40 3.08 9.85 2.87
C GLU A 40 1.67 10.37 2.55
N LEU A 41 1.06 9.88 1.46
CA LEU A 41 -0.33 10.19 1.13
C LEU A 41 -1.27 9.84 2.28
N PHE A 42 -1.12 8.66 2.86
CA PHE A 42 -1.95 8.26 4.00
C PHE A 42 -1.75 9.18 5.19
N ARG A 43 -0.51 9.59 5.52
CA ARG A 43 -0.23 10.49 6.64
C ARG A 43 -0.84 11.87 6.45
N ILE A 44 -0.63 12.48 5.28
CA ILE A 44 -1.14 13.82 4.96
C ILE A 44 -2.66 13.82 4.98
N TYR A 45 -3.29 12.84 4.33
CA TYR A 45 -4.75 12.82 4.13
C TYR A 45 -5.48 11.92 5.14
N LYS A 46 -4.81 11.48 6.21
CA LYS A 46 -5.31 10.47 7.17
C LYS A 46 -6.74 10.73 7.61
N LYS A 47 -7.02 11.95 8.07
CA LYS A 47 -8.33 12.33 8.60
C LYS A 47 -9.43 12.13 7.55
N THR A 48 -9.22 12.62 6.33
CA THR A 48 -10.18 12.49 5.24
C THR A 48 -10.33 11.02 4.82
N LEU A 49 -9.21 10.31 4.63
CA LEU A 49 -9.22 8.92 4.19
C LEU A 49 -9.90 7.96 5.19
N LEU A 50 -9.83 8.25 6.49
CA LEU A 50 -10.51 7.47 7.51
C LEU A 50 -12.02 7.81 7.63
N ALA A 51 -12.41 9.03 7.31
CA ALA A 51 -13.81 9.47 7.33
C ALA A 51 -14.60 9.01 6.10
N GLU A 52 -13.92 8.83 4.97
CA GLU A 52 -14.54 8.45 3.71
C GLU A 52 -14.65 6.91 3.54
N PRO A 53 -15.58 6.44 2.68
CA PRO A 53 -15.60 5.05 2.22
C PRO A 53 -14.32 4.69 1.48
N ASN A 54 -13.87 3.43 1.54
CA ASN A 54 -12.62 3.00 0.91
C ASN A 54 -12.61 3.22 -0.62
N VAL A 55 -13.78 3.22 -1.27
CA VAL A 55 -13.90 3.51 -2.70
C VAL A 55 -13.49 4.94 -3.06
N TYR A 56 -13.39 5.86 -2.10
CA TYR A 56 -12.99 7.25 -2.29
C TYR A 56 -11.57 7.40 -2.86
N ILE A 57 -10.65 6.49 -2.52
CA ILE A 57 -9.25 6.57 -2.99
C ILE A 57 -9.12 6.24 -4.49
N VAL A 58 -10.06 5.46 -5.04
CA VAL A 58 -10.01 5.01 -6.43
C VAL A 58 -9.95 6.19 -7.40
N PRO A 59 -10.92 7.12 -7.45
CA PRO A 59 -10.86 8.27 -8.35
C PRO A 59 -9.66 9.20 -8.05
N ALA A 60 -9.18 9.25 -6.79
CA ALA A 60 -8.00 10.02 -6.42
C ALA A 60 -6.71 9.50 -7.09
N ILE A 61 -6.54 8.19 -7.15
CA ILE A 61 -5.36 7.58 -7.80
C ILE A 61 -5.51 7.60 -9.33
N TRP A 62 -6.72 7.36 -9.83
CA TRP A 62 -6.99 7.39 -11.28
C TRP A 62 -6.93 8.79 -11.88
N GLY A 63 -7.24 9.84 -11.11
CA GLY A 63 -7.39 11.20 -11.62
C GLY A 63 -8.64 11.40 -12.47
N ALA A 64 -9.61 10.48 -12.37
CA ALA A 64 -10.86 10.52 -13.12
C ALA A 64 -11.98 9.83 -12.34
N MET A 65 -13.21 10.25 -12.59
CA MET A 65 -14.42 9.70 -12.02
C MET A 65 -15.45 9.50 -13.14
N LYS A 66 -16.32 8.49 -12.98
CA LYS A 66 -17.35 8.19 -13.98
C LYS A 66 -18.43 9.27 -14.04
N ASP A 67 -18.88 9.73 -12.88
CA ASP A 67 -19.98 10.68 -12.71
C ASP A 67 -19.60 11.75 -11.67
N GLY A 68 -19.51 13.02 -12.09
CA GLY A 68 -19.19 14.15 -11.20
C GLY A 68 -17.76 14.68 -11.33
N GLU A 69 -17.36 15.53 -10.40
CA GLU A 69 -16.02 16.10 -10.33
C GLU A 69 -15.22 15.53 -9.15
N LEU A 70 -13.90 15.42 -9.35
CA LEU A 70 -12.99 15.11 -8.26
C LEU A 70 -13.06 16.19 -7.18
N THR A 71 -13.06 15.77 -5.92
CA THR A 71 -12.87 16.70 -4.79
C THR A 71 -11.47 17.32 -4.85
N GLU A 72 -11.28 18.45 -4.17
CA GLU A 72 -9.97 19.09 -4.10
C GLU A 72 -8.91 18.16 -3.49
N THR A 73 -9.26 17.41 -2.45
CA THR A 73 -8.37 16.39 -1.88
C THR A 73 -8.02 15.29 -2.88
N GLN A 74 -8.97 14.81 -3.68
CA GLN A 74 -8.70 13.80 -4.71
C GLN A 74 -7.76 14.34 -5.80
N LYS A 75 -7.95 15.61 -6.22
CA LYS A 75 -7.05 16.29 -7.17
C LYS A 75 -5.63 16.39 -6.63
N GLN A 76 -5.47 16.74 -5.35
CA GLN A 76 -4.15 16.85 -4.72
C GLN A 76 -3.46 15.48 -4.58
N ILE A 77 -4.20 14.44 -4.17
CA ILE A 77 -3.68 13.07 -4.16
C ILE A 77 -3.23 12.65 -5.56
N HIS A 78 -4.04 12.93 -6.59
CA HIS A 78 -3.69 12.63 -7.97
C HIS A 78 -2.42 13.35 -8.40
N ALA A 79 -2.32 14.65 -8.11
CA ALA A 79 -1.16 15.46 -8.45
C ALA A 79 0.13 14.97 -7.77
N ALA A 80 0.03 14.41 -6.57
CA ALA A 80 1.16 13.83 -5.85
C ALA A 80 1.56 12.44 -6.39
N VAL A 81 0.60 11.58 -6.75
CA VAL A 81 0.90 10.20 -7.17
C VAL A 81 1.28 10.09 -8.66
N SER A 82 0.72 10.95 -9.51
CA SER A 82 0.88 10.88 -10.97
C SER A 82 2.36 10.96 -11.42
N PRO A 83 3.18 11.90 -10.89
CA PRO A 83 4.61 11.94 -11.21
C PRO A 83 5.36 10.65 -10.80
N VAL A 84 5.00 10.07 -9.65
CA VAL A 84 5.62 8.83 -9.15
C VAL A 84 5.26 7.64 -10.04
N ILE A 85 4.01 7.55 -10.48
CA ILE A 85 3.58 6.53 -11.45
C ILE A 85 4.38 6.67 -12.74
N ASN A 86 4.52 7.89 -13.27
CA ASN A 86 5.30 8.13 -14.48
C ASN A 86 6.77 7.74 -14.28
N SER A 87 7.40 8.11 -13.16
CA SER A 87 8.77 7.69 -12.85
C SER A 87 8.93 6.16 -12.76
N ILE A 88 7.94 5.44 -12.23
CA ILE A 88 7.96 3.96 -12.21
C ILE A 88 7.86 3.40 -13.63
N LEU A 89 7.03 3.98 -14.49
CA LEU A 89 6.92 3.59 -15.89
C LEU A 89 8.21 3.89 -16.66
N ASP A 90 8.84 5.04 -16.43
CA ASP A 90 10.11 5.43 -17.04
C ASP A 90 11.24 4.49 -16.61
N LEU A 91 11.31 4.17 -15.31
CA LEU A 91 12.25 3.20 -14.75
C LEU A 91 12.10 1.83 -15.44
N LEU A 92 10.87 1.40 -15.74
CA LEU A 92 10.61 0.14 -16.42
C LEU A 92 10.97 0.16 -17.93
N GLU A 93 11.76 1.16 -18.35
CA GLU A 93 12.29 1.39 -19.71
C GLU A 93 11.24 1.17 -20.79
N GLN A 94 10.08 1.82 -20.60
CA GLN A 94 8.93 1.64 -21.47
C GLN A 94 9.02 2.38 -22.81
N ASP A 95 10.16 2.96 -23.18
CA ASP A 95 10.39 3.60 -24.48
C ASP A 95 10.21 2.62 -25.66
N SER A 96 10.24 1.31 -25.40
CA SER A 96 9.99 0.25 -26.40
C SER A 96 8.62 -0.43 -26.30
N LEU A 97 7.78 -0.06 -25.32
CA LEU A 97 6.49 -0.70 -25.11
C LEU A 97 5.36 0.05 -25.83
N ASN A 98 4.58 -0.68 -26.63
CA ASN A 98 3.34 -0.17 -27.22
C ASN A 98 2.44 0.43 -26.11
N PRO A 99 1.72 1.55 -26.37
CA PRO A 99 0.78 2.18 -25.45
C PRO A 99 -0.10 1.22 -24.63
N ALA A 100 -0.55 0.10 -25.20
CA ALA A 100 -1.34 -0.90 -24.47
C ALA A 100 -0.59 -1.53 -23.28
N ARG A 101 0.71 -1.79 -23.43
CA ARG A 101 1.55 -2.33 -22.35
C ARG A 101 1.85 -1.27 -21.31
N GLN A 102 2.09 -0.03 -21.74
CA GLN A 102 2.27 1.08 -20.81
C GLN A 102 1.03 1.28 -19.94
N PHE A 103 -0.15 1.28 -20.56
CA PHE A 103 -1.42 1.31 -19.86
C PHE A 103 -1.58 0.12 -18.90
N THR A 104 -1.25 -1.10 -19.33
CA THR A 104 -1.36 -2.31 -18.49
C THR A 104 -0.48 -2.21 -17.24
N VAL A 105 0.78 -1.82 -17.38
CA VAL A 105 1.66 -1.64 -16.22
C VAL A 105 1.18 -0.50 -15.34
N GLY A 106 0.80 0.63 -15.93
CA GLY A 106 0.25 1.76 -15.19
C GLY A 106 -1.05 1.42 -14.44
N TYR A 107 -1.88 0.53 -14.98
CA TYR A 107 -3.07 0.01 -14.32
C TYR A 107 -2.69 -0.79 -13.06
N LEU A 108 -1.69 -1.67 -13.17
CA LEU A 108 -1.21 -2.47 -12.04
C LEU A 108 -0.59 -1.59 -10.95
N VAL A 109 0.25 -0.63 -11.31
CA VAL A 109 0.87 0.30 -10.36
C VAL A 109 -0.20 1.11 -9.60
N ARG A 110 -1.21 1.65 -10.31
CA ARG A 110 -2.36 2.33 -9.67
C ARG A 110 -3.11 1.40 -8.74
N GLY A 111 -3.33 0.14 -9.14
CA GLY A 111 -3.95 -0.88 -8.30
C GLY A 111 -3.18 -1.13 -7.00
N LEU A 112 -1.84 -1.15 -7.05
CA LEU A 112 -0.99 -1.31 -5.87
C LEU A 112 -1.10 -0.12 -4.90
N PHE A 113 -1.10 1.11 -5.40
CA PHE A 113 -1.36 2.30 -4.58
C PHE A 113 -2.72 2.23 -3.88
N ILE A 114 -3.78 1.94 -4.64
CA ILE A 114 -5.14 1.78 -4.09
C ILE A 114 -5.15 0.71 -3.00
N SER A 115 -4.55 -0.45 -3.25
CA SER A 115 -4.53 -1.56 -2.30
C SER A 115 -3.79 -1.21 -1.01
N LYS A 116 -2.60 -0.59 -1.10
CA LYS A 116 -1.81 -0.23 0.09
C LYS A 116 -2.49 0.85 0.92
N ILE A 117 -3.08 1.86 0.27
CA ILE A 117 -3.80 2.91 0.99
C ILE A 117 -5.05 2.34 1.66
N ASN A 118 -5.82 1.49 0.98
CA ASN A 118 -6.96 0.81 1.58
C ASN A 118 -6.55 -0.08 2.76
N TYR A 119 -5.44 -0.82 2.64
CA TYR A 119 -4.91 -1.59 3.76
C TYR A 119 -4.62 -0.70 4.97
N MET A 120 -4.00 0.47 4.78
CA MET A 120 -3.75 1.41 5.87
C MET A 120 -5.04 1.97 6.47
N ILE A 121 -6.02 2.33 5.63
CA ILE A 121 -7.34 2.81 6.09
C ILE A 121 -7.99 1.75 6.99
N GLU A 122 -8.10 0.51 6.52
CA GLU A 122 -8.73 -0.59 7.26
C GLU A 122 -7.95 -0.95 8.52
N PHE A 123 -6.62 -1.02 8.44
CA PHE A 123 -5.76 -1.26 9.59
C PHE A 123 -6.01 -0.24 10.70
N TYR A 124 -6.08 1.05 10.37
CA TYR A 124 -6.32 2.11 11.35
C TYR A 124 -7.77 2.18 11.84
N LYS A 125 -8.76 1.89 10.99
CA LYS A 125 -10.17 1.76 11.42
C LYS A 125 -10.31 0.64 12.45
N ASN A 126 -9.71 -0.53 12.19
CA ASN A 126 -9.76 -1.67 13.10
C ASN A 126 -8.98 -1.43 14.40
N LEU A 127 -7.83 -0.75 14.33
CA LEU A 127 -7.08 -0.35 15.52
C LEU A 127 -7.90 0.60 16.43
N SER A 128 -8.68 1.48 15.82
CA SER A 128 -9.51 2.46 16.53
C SER A 128 -10.78 1.81 17.12
N GLY A 129 -11.40 0.88 16.38
CA GLY A 129 -12.53 0.08 16.86
C GLY A 129 -12.15 -0.81 18.05
N THR A 130 -11.00 -1.49 17.97
CA THR A 130 -10.47 -2.31 19.08
C THR A 130 -10.23 -1.47 20.35
N ARG A 131 -9.88 -0.19 20.19
CA ARG A 131 -9.63 0.71 21.32
C ARG A 131 -10.92 1.20 21.98
N HIS A 132 -11.98 1.42 21.20
CA HIS A 132 -13.32 1.75 21.72
C HIS A 132 -13.96 0.56 22.44
N GLU A 133 -13.79 -0.67 21.93
CA GLU A 133 -14.33 -1.88 22.57
C GLU A 133 -13.70 -2.15 23.96
N ILE A 134 -12.41 -1.84 24.15
CA ILE A 134 -11.74 -1.98 25.45
C ILE A 134 -12.19 -0.90 26.45
N GLU A 135 -12.47 0.33 25.99
CA GLU A 135 -12.93 1.42 26.86
C GLU A 135 -14.42 1.26 27.24
N GLU A 136 -15.26 0.72 26.36
CA GLU A 136 -16.66 0.40 26.66
C GLU A 136 -16.78 -0.79 27.63
N GLN A 137 -15.92 -1.82 27.51
CA GLN A 137 -15.88 -2.93 28.49
C GLN A 137 -15.42 -2.49 29.89
N GLN A 138 -14.54 -1.50 30.00
CA GLN A 138 -14.14 -0.93 31.29
C GLN A 138 -15.21 -0.02 31.93
N HIS A 139 -16.16 0.49 31.14
CA HIS A 139 -17.29 1.26 31.65
C HIS A 139 -18.45 0.38 32.13
N ASP A 140 -18.63 -0.82 31.56
CA ASP A 140 -19.62 -1.80 32.03
C ASP A 140 -19.17 -2.57 33.28
N GLU A 141 -17.87 -2.85 33.47
CA GLU A 141 -17.38 -3.48 34.70
C GLU A 141 -17.48 -2.56 35.93
N LYS A 142 -17.54 -1.23 35.75
CA LYS A 142 -17.72 -0.27 36.86
C LYS A 142 -19.17 -0.14 37.35
N ASN A 143 -20.14 -0.70 36.63
CA ASN A 143 -21.56 -0.69 37.03
C ASN A 143 -22.09 -2.03 37.55
N CYS A 144 -21.28 -3.08 37.62
CA CYS A 144 -21.60 -4.26 38.45
C CYS A 144 -21.31 -3.98 39.94
N ASN A 145 -22.01 -2.99 40.50
CA ASN A 145 -22.11 -2.82 41.94
C ASN A 145 -22.99 -3.97 42.46
N LEU A 146 -22.34 -5.05 42.89
CA LEU A 146 -22.89 -6.24 43.55
C LEU A 146 -23.64 -5.94 44.88
N LYS A 147 -24.19 -4.74 45.06
CA LYS A 147 -24.85 -4.30 46.29
C LYS A 147 -26.35 -4.61 46.35
N ASP A 148 -26.98 -5.04 45.25
CA ASP A 148 -28.41 -5.32 45.19
C ASP A 148 -28.74 -6.78 44.81
N ILE A 149 -27.95 -7.74 45.29
CA ILE A 149 -28.37 -9.16 45.24
C ILE A 149 -29.14 -9.47 46.53
N GLU A 150 -30.47 -9.38 46.48
CA GLU A 150 -31.31 -9.96 47.54
C GLU A 150 -31.17 -11.48 47.53
N PRO A 151 -30.89 -12.13 48.68
CA PRO A 151 -30.85 -13.58 48.75
C PRO A 151 -32.27 -14.14 48.63
N MET A 152 -32.58 -14.78 47.51
CA MET A 152 -33.77 -15.63 47.40
C MET A 152 -33.55 -16.91 48.23
N GLY A 153 -34.02 -16.89 49.46
CA GLY A 153 -34.03 -18.06 50.33
C GLY A 153 -34.89 -17.85 51.56
N HIS A 154 -36.17 -18.19 51.46
CA HIS A 154 -36.98 -18.56 52.63
C HIS A 154 -37.46 -20.00 52.43
N ALA A 155 -36.96 -20.87 53.30
CA ALA A 155 -37.49 -22.21 53.57
C ALA A 155 -38.63 -22.12 54.58
#